data_AF-A0A7Z9Y2F8-F1
#
_entry.id   AF-A0A7Z9Y2F8-F1
#
_cell.length_a   1.000
_cell.length_b   1.000
_cell.length_c   1.000
_cell.angle_alpha   90.00
_cell.angle_beta   90.00
_cell.angle_gamma   90.00
#
_symmetry.space_group_name_H-M   'P 1'
#
loop_
_entity.id
_entity.type
_entity.pdbx_description
1 polymer ?
#
loop_
_entity_poly.entity_id
_entity_poly.type
_entity_poly.pdbx_seq_one_letter_code
_entity_poly.pdbx_strand_id
1 'polypeptide(L)'
;MKILIGIDWSQKHHDVRIHNEAGACLAKLQIPHSLAGFQQLEQQVQQFNPEPTHCLVAIETADNLLVDFLWSRQYCLYVLAPSVVKGNRSRQRASIARTDDSDAALLADILRTDRHTLIPWQPDGELVSQMRLLLSFIDDLTTSITQYSNRLHASLLRYYPQTLAAFKQIGTPLALHFLIAYPTPEAAVNLTYPEFDAFCQQHGDRRRD
;
A
#
# COMPACT_ATOMS: atom_id res chain seq x y z
N MET A 1 -23.70 17.20 -19.19
CA MET A 1 -24.24 16.93 -17.82
C MET A 1 -23.07 16.53 -16.93
N LYS A 2 -23.08 16.89 -15.64
CA LYS A 2 -22.06 16.43 -14.70
C LYS A 2 -22.52 15.16 -13.99
N ILE A 3 -21.59 14.22 -13.85
CA ILE A 3 -21.83 12.91 -13.27
C ILE A 3 -20.81 12.67 -12.16
N LEU A 4 -21.30 12.10 -11.06
CA LEU A 4 -20.50 11.76 -9.89
C LEU A 4 -20.40 10.24 -9.82
N ILE A 5 -19.19 9.71 -9.77
CA ILE A 5 -18.89 8.29 -9.83
C ILE A 5 -18.14 7.93 -8.56
N GLY A 6 -18.67 7.01 -7.77
CA GLY A 6 -17.97 6.44 -6.63
C GLY A 6 -17.54 5.03 -6.95
N ILE A 7 -16.29 4.70 -6.64
CA ILE A 7 -15.69 3.40 -6.96
C ILE A 7 -15.09 2.81 -5.69
N ASP A 8 -15.72 1.75 -5.19
CA ASP A 8 -15.11 0.89 -4.19
C ASP A 8 -14.27 -0.17 -4.90
N TRP A 9 -12.99 -0.26 -4.57
CA TRP A 9 -12.02 -1.05 -5.33
C TRP A 9 -11.63 -2.33 -4.59
N SER A 10 -11.50 -3.43 -5.32
CA SER A 10 -10.83 -4.63 -4.85
C SER A 10 -9.86 -5.16 -5.90
N GLN A 11 -9.07 -6.19 -5.56
CA GLN A 11 -8.13 -6.82 -6.48
C GLN A 11 -8.78 -7.53 -7.67
N LYS A 12 -10.05 -7.96 -7.53
CA LYS A 12 -10.73 -8.77 -8.56
C LYS A 12 -11.81 -8.00 -9.31
N HIS A 13 -12.52 -7.13 -8.61
CA HIS A 13 -13.63 -6.35 -9.15
C HIS A 13 -13.74 -4.99 -8.45
N HIS A 14 -14.51 -4.09 -9.05
CA HIS A 14 -14.84 -2.79 -8.48
C HIS A 14 -16.34 -2.62 -8.49
N ASP A 15 -16.88 -2.15 -7.38
CA ASP A 15 -18.27 -1.73 -7.29
C ASP A 15 -18.36 -0.25 -7.65
N VAL A 16 -19.25 0.07 -8.58
CA VAL A 16 -19.37 1.42 -9.14
C VAL A 16 -20.79 1.94 -8.95
N ARG A 17 -20.88 3.18 -8.46
CA ARG A 17 -22.12 3.94 -8.35
C ARG A 17 -22.02 5.23 -9.13
N ILE A 18 -23.01 5.49 -9.97
CA ILE A 18 -23.08 6.67 -10.82
C ILE A 18 -24.29 7.50 -10.38
N HIS A 19 -24.06 8.71 -9.89
CA HIS A 19 -25.08 9.65 -9.45
C HIS A 19 -25.09 10.90 -10.33
N ASN A 20 -26.24 11.58 -10.42
CA ASN A 20 -26.30 12.95 -10.93
C ASN A 20 -25.98 13.97 -9.82
N GLU A 21 -25.92 15.27 -10.16
CA GLU A 21 -25.66 16.33 -9.18
C GLU A 21 -26.77 16.46 -8.11
N ALA A 22 -27.98 15.98 -8.38
CA ALA A 22 -29.08 15.94 -7.41
C ALA A 22 -28.97 14.75 -6.43
N GLY A 23 -28.02 13.83 -6.62
CA GLY A 23 -27.84 12.63 -5.80
C GLY A 23 -28.73 11.45 -6.20
N ALA A 24 -29.45 11.54 -7.32
CA ALA A 24 -30.19 10.40 -7.84
C ALA A 24 -29.21 9.40 -8.46
N CYS A 25 -29.37 8.12 -8.11
CA CYS A 25 -28.60 7.03 -8.69
C CYS A 25 -29.03 6.80 -10.15
N LEU A 26 -28.11 7.05 -11.09
CA LEU A 26 -28.27 6.81 -12.51
C LEU A 26 -27.95 5.35 -12.88
N ALA A 27 -26.92 4.78 -12.27
CA ALA A 27 -26.52 3.40 -12.51
C ALA A 27 -25.76 2.80 -11.32
N LYS A 28 -25.83 1.47 -11.23
CA LYS A 28 -25.06 0.61 -10.34
C LYS A 28 -24.52 -0.55 -11.15
N LEU A 29 -23.23 -0.84 -11.03
CA LEU A 29 -22.60 -1.95 -11.71
C LEU A 29 -21.38 -2.45 -10.93
N GLN A 30 -21.04 -3.71 -11.16
CA GLN A 30 -19.77 -4.28 -10.74
C GLN A 30 -18.96 -4.60 -11.99
N ILE A 31 -17.69 -4.19 -12.01
CA ILE A 31 -16.77 -4.42 -13.14
C ILE A 31 -15.59 -5.26 -12.69
N PRO A 32 -15.07 -6.20 -13.50
CA PRO A 32 -13.82 -6.87 -13.19
C PRO A 32 -12.63 -5.89 -13.25
N HIS A 33 -11.57 -6.17 -12.49
CA HIS A 33 -10.30 -5.46 -12.61
C HIS A 33 -9.56 -5.89 -13.89
N SER A 34 -10.02 -5.41 -15.03
CA SER A 34 -9.48 -5.71 -16.36
C SER A 34 -9.85 -4.61 -17.35
N LEU A 35 -9.13 -4.52 -18.48
CA LEU A 35 -9.45 -3.57 -19.55
C LEU A 35 -10.90 -3.69 -20.03
N ALA A 36 -11.41 -4.93 -20.15
CA ALA A 36 -12.80 -5.16 -20.55
C ALA A 36 -13.80 -4.59 -19.52
N GLY A 37 -13.52 -4.75 -18.22
CA GLY A 37 -14.32 -4.14 -17.16
C GLY A 37 -14.25 -2.61 -17.16
N PHE A 38 -13.09 -2.05 -17.44
CA PHE A 38 -12.91 -0.58 -17.53
C PHE A 38 -13.66 0.00 -18.74
N GLN A 39 -13.63 -0.70 -19.88
CA GLN A 39 -14.44 -0.35 -21.06
C GLN A 39 -15.93 -0.48 -20.79
N GLN A 40 -16.37 -1.48 -20.02
CA GLN A 40 -17.77 -1.61 -19.61
C GLN A 40 -18.22 -0.38 -18.79
N LEU A 41 -17.38 0.13 -17.89
CA LEU A 41 -17.67 1.36 -17.15
C LEU A 41 -17.79 2.56 -18.11
N GLU A 42 -16.83 2.73 -19.03
CA GLU A 42 -16.85 3.83 -19.99
C GLU A 42 -18.12 3.79 -20.87
N GLN A 43 -18.51 2.62 -21.37
CA GLN A 43 -19.75 2.43 -22.13
C GLN A 43 -21.00 2.82 -21.34
N GLN A 44 -21.03 2.49 -20.05
CA GLN A 44 -22.15 2.84 -19.16
C GLN A 44 -22.21 4.35 -18.90
N VAL A 45 -21.06 5.00 -18.70
CA VAL A 45 -20.99 6.46 -18.56
C VAL A 45 -21.43 7.18 -19.85
N GLN A 46 -21.05 6.67 -21.02
CA GLN A 46 -21.40 7.24 -22.33
C GLN A 46 -22.91 7.25 -22.61
N GLN A 47 -23.71 6.36 -22.00
CA GLN A 47 -25.18 6.37 -22.14
C GLN A 47 -25.81 7.69 -21.66
N PHE A 48 -25.12 8.42 -20.80
CA PHE A 48 -25.56 9.70 -20.25
C PHE A 48 -24.97 10.91 -21.00
N ASN A 49 -24.15 10.67 -22.03
CA ASN A 49 -23.45 11.65 -22.86
C ASN A 49 -22.77 12.81 -22.08
N PRO A 50 -21.96 12.53 -21.03
CA PRO A 50 -21.17 13.55 -20.37
C PRO A 50 -19.89 13.86 -21.17
N GLU A 51 -19.39 15.08 -21.04
CA GLU A 51 -17.99 15.36 -21.36
C GLU A 51 -17.10 14.64 -20.33
N PRO A 52 -15.96 14.04 -20.69
CA PRO A 52 -15.10 13.32 -19.75
C PRO A 52 -14.66 14.17 -18.54
N THR A 53 -14.38 15.46 -18.75
CA THR A 53 -14.01 16.41 -17.69
C THR A 53 -15.16 16.71 -16.71
N HIS A 54 -16.40 16.37 -17.08
CA HIS A 54 -17.58 16.44 -16.23
C HIS A 54 -17.92 15.10 -15.55
N CYS A 55 -17.08 14.07 -15.72
CA CYS A 55 -17.15 12.83 -14.97
C CYS A 55 -16.19 12.90 -13.77
N LEU A 56 -16.74 13.08 -12.58
CA LEU A 56 -15.97 13.20 -11.34
C LEU A 56 -15.97 11.85 -10.63
N VAL A 57 -14.80 11.32 -10.34
CA VAL A 57 -14.62 9.97 -9.78
C VAL A 57 -13.99 10.06 -8.40
N ALA A 58 -14.60 9.43 -7.40
CA ALA A 58 -14.03 9.25 -6.07
C ALA A 58 -13.63 7.80 -5.84
N ILE A 59 -12.41 7.62 -5.35
CA ILE A 59 -11.79 6.31 -5.07
C ILE A 59 -10.84 6.45 -3.87
N GLU A 60 -10.63 5.39 -3.09
CA GLU A 60 -9.78 5.43 -1.89
C GLU A 60 -8.28 5.16 -2.16
N THR A 61 -7.90 4.86 -3.39
CA THR A 61 -6.51 4.59 -3.77
C THR A 61 -6.12 5.34 -5.04
N ALA A 62 -4.88 5.82 -5.09
CA ALA A 62 -4.25 6.34 -6.29
C ALA A 62 -3.54 5.23 -7.10
N ASP A 63 -3.11 4.16 -6.43
CA ASP A 63 -2.23 3.14 -7.01
C ASP A 63 -3.06 1.97 -7.56
N ASN A 64 -3.75 2.20 -8.68
CA ASN A 64 -4.63 1.21 -9.30
C ASN A 64 -4.73 1.47 -10.82
N LEU A 65 -4.62 0.43 -11.65
CA LEU A 65 -4.71 0.55 -13.12
C LEU A 65 -6.01 1.22 -13.61
N LEU A 66 -7.09 1.14 -12.84
CA LEU A 66 -8.34 1.84 -13.14
C LEU A 66 -8.17 3.37 -13.06
N VAL A 67 -7.37 3.87 -12.11
CA VAL A 67 -7.05 5.30 -11.98
C VAL A 67 -6.29 5.77 -13.22
N ASP A 68 -5.26 5.03 -13.64
CA ASP A 68 -4.49 5.34 -14.85
C ASP A 68 -5.38 5.33 -16.10
N PHE A 69 -6.26 4.33 -16.22
CA PHE A 69 -7.21 4.23 -17.32
C PHE A 69 -8.14 5.46 -17.36
N LEU A 70 -8.80 5.79 -16.25
CA LEU A 70 -9.75 6.92 -16.18
C LEU A 70 -9.04 8.26 -16.39
N TRP A 71 -7.83 8.42 -15.84
CA TRP A 71 -7.01 9.60 -16.06
C TRP A 71 -6.64 9.77 -17.53
N SER A 72 -6.23 8.70 -18.21
CA SER A 72 -5.92 8.72 -19.65
C SER A 72 -7.13 9.11 -20.52
N ARG A 73 -8.35 8.92 -19.99
CA ARG A 73 -9.63 9.33 -20.60
C ARG A 73 -10.12 10.70 -20.16
N GLN A 74 -9.29 11.46 -19.43
CA GLN A 74 -9.58 12.83 -18.96
C GLN A 74 -10.71 12.95 -17.91
N TYR A 75 -10.99 11.86 -17.19
CA TYR A 75 -11.90 11.91 -16.04
C TYR A 75 -11.27 12.72 -14.91
N CYS A 76 -12.09 13.43 -14.14
CA CYS A 76 -11.62 14.19 -12.99
C CYS A 76 -11.61 13.28 -11.75
N LEU A 77 -10.41 12.91 -11.29
CA LEU A 77 -10.23 11.95 -10.20
C LEU A 77 -10.08 12.64 -8.86
N TYR A 78 -10.60 12.03 -7.80
CA TYR A 78 -10.46 12.44 -6.41
C TYR A 78 -10.09 11.22 -5.57
N VAL A 79 -8.85 11.22 -5.07
CA VAL A 79 -8.39 10.16 -4.16
C VAL A 79 -8.74 10.56 -2.74
N LEU A 80 -9.66 9.81 -2.12
CA LEU A 80 -10.17 10.10 -0.79
C LEU A 80 -9.35 9.36 0.27
N ALA A 81 -8.86 10.10 1.26
CA ALA A 81 -8.17 9.48 2.39
C ALA A 81 -9.18 8.64 3.23
N PRO A 82 -8.76 7.49 3.80
CA PRO A 82 -9.64 6.64 4.61
C PRO A 82 -10.28 7.37 5.81
N SER A 83 -9.62 8.40 6.35
CA SER A 83 -10.18 9.23 7.43
C SER A 83 -11.39 10.06 6.97
N VAL A 84 -11.37 10.56 5.74
CA VAL A 84 -12.48 11.32 5.13
C VAL A 84 -13.69 10.41 4.93
N VAL A 85 -13.46 9.21 4.37
CA VAL A 85 -14.52 8.24 4.13
C VAL A 85 -15.15 7.77 5.45
N LYS A 86 -14.33 7.43 6.45
CA LYS A 86 -14.83 7.07 7.80
C LYS A 86 -15.63 8.18 8.45
N GLY A 87 -15.16 9.43 8.37
CA GLY A 87 -15.84 10.59 8.95
C GLY A 87 -17.17 10.91 8.28
N ASN A 88 -17.30 10.69 6.97
CA ASN A 88 -18.56 10.87 6.24
C ASN A 88 -19.53 9.71 6.45
N ARG A 89 -19.01 8.48 6.59
CA ARG A 89 -19.83 7.29 6.88
C ARG A 89 -20.65 7.46 8.17
N SER A 90 -20.06 8.06 9.21
CA SER A 90 -20.77 8.33 10.47
C SER A 90 -21.81 9.44 10.38
N ARG A 91 -21.67 10.38 9.42
CA ARG A 91 -22.66 11.45 9.17
C ARG A 91 -23.89 10.95 8.42
N GLN A 92 -23.70 10.04 7.47
CA GLN A 92 -24.77 9.59 6.57
C GLN A 92 -25.58 8.41 7.10
N ARG A 93 -25.08 7.67 8.11
CA ARG A 93 -25.75 6.47 8.64
C ARG A 93 -25.81 6.48 10.16
N ALA A 94 -27.04 6.41 10.69
CA ALA A 94 -27.28 6.17 12.11
C ALA A 94 -27.17 4.67 12.50
N SER A 95 -27.14 3.73 11.54
CA SER A 95 -27.02 2.29 11.79
C SER A 95 -25.77 1.67 11.15
N ILE A 96 -25.18 0.70 11.86
CA ILE A 96 -23.89 0.04 11.57
C ILE A 96 -24.01 -1.03 10.47
N ALA A 97 -25.20 -1.25 9.91
CA ALA A 97 -25.41 -2.32 8.92
C ALA A 97 -24.64 -2.03 7.62
N ARG A 98 -23.60 -2.83 7.37
CA ARG A 98 -22.74 -2.79 6.19
C ARG A 98 -23.39 -3.57 5.05
N THR A 99 -23.40 -2.98 3.87
CA THR A 99 -23.68 -3.68 2.60
C THR A 99 -22.60 -3.20 1.65
N ASP A 100 -21.87 -4.07 0.95
CA ASP A 100 -20.71 -3.64 0.13
C ASP A 100 -21.11 -2.63 -0.97
N ASP A 101 -22.37 -2.69 -1.41
CA ASP A 101 -23.02 -1.68 -2.27
C ASP A 101 -23.09 -0.25 -1.68
N SER A 102 -22.81 -0.08 -0.39
CA SER A 102 -22.88 1.21 0.31
C SER A 102 -21.65 2.08 0.16
N ASP A 103 -20.48 1.47 -0.09
CA ASP A 103 -19.23 2.21 -0.02
C ASP A 103 -19.00 3.01 -1.31
N ALA A 104 -19.25 2.42 -2.48
CA ALA A 104 -19.27 3.17 -3.75
C ALA A 104 -20.31 4.31 -3.75
N ALA A 105 -21.49 4.10 -3.16
CA ALA A 105 -22.52 5.15 -3.07
C ALA A 105 -22.05 6.30 -2.17
N LEU A 106 -21.44 5.98 -1.02
CA LEU A 106 -20.86 6.96 -0.10
C LEU A 106 -19.79 7.81 -0.80
N LEU A 107 -18.90 7.21 -1.59
CA LEU A 107 -17.86 7.93 -2.33
C LEU A 107 -18.47 8.93 -3.33
N ALA A 108 -19.49 8.53 -4.09
CA ALA A 108 -20.21 9.41 -5.00
C ALA A 108 -20.90 10.57 -4.25
N ASP A 109 -21.47 10.29 -3.08
CA ASP A 109 -22.11 11.32 -2.25
C ASP A 109 -21.12 12.28 -1.60
N ILE A 110 -19.92 11.83 -1.21
CA ILE A 110 -18.85 12.72 -0.73
C ILE A 110 -18.48 13.74 -1.82
N LEU A 111 -18.40 13.32 -3.09
CA LEU A 111 -18.21 14.29 -4.19
C LEU A 111 -19.39 15.25 -4.35
N ARG A 112 -20.61 14.81 -4.04
CA ARG A 112 -21.78 15.67 -4.14
C ARG A 112 -21.76 16.76 -3.07
N THR A 113 -21.42 16.42 -1.83
CA THR A 113 -21.52 17.36 -0.69
C THR A 113 -20.22 18.12 -0.44
N ASP A 114 -19.09 17.45 -0.56
CA ASP A 114 -17.82 17.94 -0.01
C ASP A 114 -16.79 18.29 -1.10
N ARG A 115 -17.12 18.15 -2.40
CA ARG A 115 -16.19 18.43 -3.51
C ARG A 115 -15.46 19.76 -3.42
N HIS A 116 -16.10 20.80 -2.90
CA HIS A 116 -15.50 22.12 -2.75
C HIS A 116 -14.30 22.14 -1.76
N THR A 117 -14.18 21.13 -0.91
CA THR A 117 -13.06 20.92 0.03
C THR A 117 -12.01 19.95 -0.49
N LEU A 118 -12.30 19.24 -1.58
CA LEU A 118 -11.46 18.20 -2.12
C LEU A 118 -10.57 18.75 -3.23
N ILE A 119 -9.36 18.24 -3.31
CA ILE A 119 -8.39 18.58 -4.35
C ILE A 119 -8.44 17.48 -5.42
N PRO A 120 -8.63 17.81 -6.71
CA PRO A 120 -8.52 16.83 -7.78
C PRO A 120 -7.15 16.17 -7.76
N TRP A 121 -7.12 14.85 -7.86
CA TRP A 121 -5.90 14.08 -7.97
C TRP A 121 -5.20 14.37 -9.29
N GLN A 122 -3.88 14.41 -9.23
CA GLN A 122 -2.98 14.48 -10.38
C GLN A 122 -1.87 13.45 -10.18
N PRO A 123 -1.32 12.88 -11.25
CA PRO A 123 -0.16 12.01 -11.15
C PRO A 123 1.02 12.79 -10.56
N ASP A 124 1.82 12.08 -9.77
CA ASP A 124 3.07 12.61 -9.24
C ASP A 124 4.00 13.06 -10.37
N GLY A 125 4.77 14.13 -10.11
CA GLY A 125 5.88 14.51 -10.98
C GLY A 125 7.01 13.48 -10.90
N GLU A 126 7.87 13.45 -11.93
CA GLU A 126 8.95 12.47 -12.09
C GLU A 126 9.79 12.26 -10.81
N LEU A 127 10.23 13.36 -10.18
CA LEU A 127 11.03 13.30 -8.95
C LEU A 127 10.28 12.64 -7.79
N VAL A 128 8.99 12.95 -7.61
CA VAL A 128 8.17 12.38 -6.53
C VAL A 128 7.95 10.89 -6.77
N SER A 129 7.69 10.49 -8.02
CA SER A 129 7.59 9.08 -8.38
C SER A 129 8.90 8.31 -8.11
N GLN A 130 10.06 8.89 -8.47
CA GLN A 130 11.37 8.29 -8.18
C GLN A 130 11.61 8.14 -6.66
N MET A 131 11.30 9.17 -5.88
CA MET A 131 11.41 9.11 -4.42
C MET A 131 10.50 8.03 -3.83
N ARG A 132 9.26 7.92 -4.30
CA ARG A 132 8.31 6.87 -3.87
C ARG A 132 8.87 5.48 -4.12
N LEU A 133 9.45 5.23 -5.30
CA LEU A 133 10.08 3.94 -5.62
C LEU A 133 11.24 3.61 -4.67
N LEU A 134 12.09 4.59 -4.35
CA LEU A 134 13.18 4.40 -3.39
C LEU A 134 12.68 4.10 -1.99
N LEU A 135 11.62 4.78 -1.53
CA LEU A 135 11.00 4.52 -0.24
C LEU A 135 10.39 3.11 -0.18
N SER A 136 9.65 2.70 -1.22
CA SER A 136 9.13 1.33 -1.31
C SER A 136 10.24 0.28 -1.28
N PHE A 137 11.38 0.54 -1.95
CA PHE A 137 12.53 -0.34 -1.89
C PHE A 137 13.14 -0.44 -0.49
N ILE A 138 13.18 0.67 0.27
CA ILE A 138 13.64 0.66 1.67
C ILE A 138 12.70 -0.18 2.55
N ASP A 139 11.38 -0.07 2.37
CA ASP A 139 10.40 -0.86 3.11
C ASP A 139 10.53 -2.36 2.80
N ASP A 140 10.75 -2.72 1.53
CA ASP A 140 10.98 -4.09 1.08
C ASP A 140 12.27 -4.67 1.69
N LEU A 141 13.36 -3.89 1.69
CA LEU A 141 14.62 -4.29 2.33
C LEU A 141 14.46 -4.47 3.84
N THR A 142 13.74 -3.57 4.51
CA THR A 142 13.49 -3.63 5.96
C THR A 142 12.70 -4.90 6.31
N THR A 143 11.68 -5.21 5.52
CA THR A 143 10.90 -6.45 5.64
C THR A 143 11.80 -7.67 5.43
N SER A 144 12.65 -7.63 4.39
CA SER A 144 13.58 -8.73 4.08
C SER A 144 14.59 -8.97 5.20
N ILE A 145 15.19 -7.91 5.75
CA ILE A 145 16.13 -7.99 6.88
C ILE A 145 15.46 -8.67 8.08
N THR A 146 14.22 -8.30 8.39
CA THR A 146 13.45 -8.90 9.48
C THR A 146 13.19 -10.39 9.24
N GLN A 147 12.74 -10.74 8.03
CA GLN A 147 12.48 -12.13 7.64
C GLN A 147 13.75 -12.99 7.70
N TYR A 148 14.87 -12.51 7.15
CA TYR A 148 16.14 -13.25 7.16
C TYR A 148 16.71 -13.37 8.57
N SER A 149 16.62 -12.32 9.39
CA SER A 149 17.07 -12.37 10.79
C SER A 149 16.29 -13.42 11.59
N ASN A 150 14.97 -13.48 11.42
CA ASN A 150 14.13 -14.48 12.09
C ASN A 150 14.44 -15.90 11.63
N ARG A 151 14.64 -16.10 10.31
CA ARG A 151 15.03 -17.41 9.75
C ARG A 151 16.39 -17.86 10.29
N LEU A 152 17.38 -16.95 10.29
CA LEU A 152 18.71 -17.24 10.81
C LEU A 152 18.65 -17.61 12.30
N HIS A 153 17.92 -16.83 13.10
CA HIS A 153 17.72 -17.12 14.52
C HIS A 153 17.10 -18.52 14.74
N ALA A 154 16.06 -18.87 13.98
CA ALA A 154 15.42 -20.19 14.07
C ALA A 154 16.38 -21.33 13.70
N SER A 155 17.22 -21.15 12.68
CA SER A 155 18.24 -22.14 12.29
C SER A 155 19.31 -22.31 13.37
N LEU A 156 19.82 -21.21 13.93
CA LEU A 156 20.83 -21.24 14.98
C LEU A 156 20.30 -21.87 16.26
N LEU A 157 19.03 -21.64 16.61
CA LEU A 157 18.41 -22.25 17.79
C LEU A 157 18.48 -23.79 17.75
N ARG A 158 18.42 -24.39 16.56
CA ARG A 158 18.43 -25.85 16.38
C ARG A 158 19.82 -26.46 16.30
N TYR A 159 20.79 -25.72 15.75
CA TYR A 159 22.11 -26.28 15.41
C TYR A 159 23.27 -25.64 16.18
N TYR A 160 23.21 -24.34 16.45
CA TYR A 160 24.31 -23.58 17.05
C TYR A 160 23.80 -22.56 18.09
N PRO A 161 23.11 -23.01 19.17
CA PRO A 161 22.46 -22.11 20.12
C PRO A 161 23.45 -21.24 20.91
N GLN A 162 24.71 -21.62 21.03
CA GLN A 162 25.74 -20.88 21.75
C GLN A 162 25.97 -19.48 21.14
N THR A 163 25.83 -19.32 19.83
CA THR A 163 25.97 -18.00 19.19
C THR A 163 24.83 -17.06 19.58
N LEU A 164 23.63 -17.60 19.82
CA LEU A 164 22.49 -16.81 20.32
C LEU A 164 22.73 -16.29 21.74
N ALA A 165 23.53 -17.01 22.54
CA ALA A 165 23.92 -16.54 23.87
C ALA A 165 25.08 -15.53 23.81
N ALA A 166 25.98 -15.66 22.82
CA ALA A 166 27.13 -14.77 22.66
C ALA A 166 26.75 -13.38 22.12
N PHE A 167 25.70 -13.28 21.29
CA PHE A 167 25.28 -12.02 20.67
C PHE A 167 23.86 -11.63 21.06
N LYS A 168 23.69 -10.41 21.58
CA LYS A 168 22.37 -9.84 21.91
C LYS A 168 21.44 -9.75 20.69
N GLN A 169 22.00 -9.53 19.51
CA GLN A 169 21.25 -9.48 18.26
C GLN A 169 22.06 -10.06 17.10
N ILE A 170 21.56 -11.16 16.53
CA ILE A 170 22.24 -11.94 15.47
C ILE A 170 22.27 -11.23 14.11
N GLY A 171 21.34 -10.29 13.86
CA GLY A 171 21.30 -9.51 12.62
C GLY A 171 22.32 -8.37 12.56
N THR A 172 23.18 -8.22 13.56
CA THR A 172 24.22 -7.17 13.56
C THR A 172 25.38 -7.55 12.64
N PRO A 173 26.08 -6.59 12.01
CA PRO A 173 27.23 -6.88 11.16
C PRO A 173 28.29 -7.75 11.85
N LEU A 174 28.58 -7.48 13.13
CA LEU A 174 29.54 -8.26 13.92
C LEU A 174 29.10 -9.73 14.08
N ALA A 175 27.85 -9.98 14.46
CA ALA A 175 27.33 -11.34 14.62
C ALA A 175 27.29 -12.10 13.28
N LEU A 176 26.93 -11.42 12.19
CA LEU A 176 26.95 -12.01 10.86
C LEU A 176 28.38 -12.32 10.39
N HIS A 177 29.34 -11.42 10.59
CA HIS A 177 30.75 -11.69 10.30
C HIS A 177 31.27 -12.88 11.12
N PHE A 178 30.89 -12.96 12.40
CA PHE A 178 31.27 -14.10 13.24
C PHE A 178 30.73 -15.41 12.68
N LEU A 179 29.46 -15.46 12.29
CA LEU A 179 28.84 -16.65 11.71
C LEU A 179 29.42 -17.03 10.33
N ILE A 180 29.94 -16.06 9.57
CA ILE A 180 30.64 -16.34 8.31
C ILE A 180 32.02 -16.97 8.59
N ALA A 181 32.75 -16.45 9.58
CA ALA A 181 34.09 -16.95 9.94
C ALA A 181 34.03 -18.27 10.71
N TYR A 182 33.04 -18.43 11.57
CA TYR A 182 32.82 -19.58 12.46
C TYR A 182 31.37 -20.08 12.30
N PRO A 183 31.04 -20.77 11.19
CA PRO A 183 29.67 -21.18 10.90
C PRO A 183 29.15 -22.36 11.73
N THR A 184 30.04 -23.08 12.41
CA THR A 184 29.71 -24.28 13.20
C THR A 184 30.29 -24.22 14.61
N PRO A 185 29.69 -24.93 15.59
CA PRO A 185 30.26 -25.04 16.93
C PRO A 185 31.73 -25.48 16.91
N GLU A 186 32.06 -26.47 16.09
CA GLU A 186 33.41 -27.04 15.99
C GLU A 186 34.42 -26.01 15.48
N ALA A 187 34.01 -25.13 14.56
CA ALA A 187 34.86 -24.07 14.03
C ALA A 187 35.28 -23.07 15.12
N ALA A 188 34.43 -22.84 16.13
CA ALA A 188 34.73 -21.93 17.23
C ALA A 188 35.34 -22.59 18.46
N VAL A 189 35.50 -23.93 18.49
CA VAL A 189 36.00 -24.65 19.68
C VAL A 189 37.39 -24.17 20.11
N ASN A 190 38.26 -23.91 19.14
CA ASN A 190 39.64 -23.48 19.41
C ASN A 190 39.78 -21.96 19.53
N LEU A 191 38.68 -21.21 19.40
CA LEU A 191 38.73 -19.76 19.44
C LEU A 191 39.04 -19.29 20.86
N THR A 192 40.21 -18.66 21.02
CA THR A 192 40.61 -18.09 22.30
C THR A 192 39.98 -16.73 22.51
N TYR A 193 39.86 -16.30 23.77
CA TYR A 193 39.32 -14.98 24.10
C TYR A 193 40.11 -13.82 23.43
N PRO A 194 41.46 -13.82 23.40
CA PRO A 194 42.21 -12.77 22.70
C PRO A 194 41.93 -12.71 21.18
N GLU A 195 41.73 -13.86 20.54
CA GLU A 195 41.38 -13.92 19.11
C GLU A 195 39.96 -13.42 18.87
N PHE A 196 39.01 -13.76 19.76
CA PHE A 196 37.65 -13.24 19.70
C PHE A 196 37.60 -11.73 19.94
N ASP A 197 38.38 -11.20 20.89
CA ASP A 197 38.46 -9.77 21.16
C ASP A 197 39.05 -9.02 19.95
N ALA A 198 40.15 -9.53 19.38
CA ALA A 198 40.73 -8.99 18.15
C ALA A 198 39.72 -9.01 16.98
N PHE A 199 38.96 -10.10 16.83
CA PHE A 199 37.89 -10.21 15.85
C PHE A 199 36.81 -9.15 16.07
N CYS A 200 36.36 -8.95 17.32
CA CYS A 200 35.40 -7.92 17.68
C CYS A 200 35.92 -6.51 17.40
N GLN A 201 37.20 -6.23 17.62
CA GLN A 201 37.80 -4.93 17.30
C GLN A 201 37.90 -4.70 15.78
N GLN A 202 38.13 -5.75 15.00
CA GLN A 202 38.25 -5.67 13.54
C GLN A 202 36.88 -5.53 12.85
N HIS A 203 35.86 -6.24 13.35
CA HIS A 203 34.55 -6.34 12.72
C HIS A 203 33.43 -5.60 13.48
N GLY A 204 33.75 -5.04 14.64
CA GLY A 204 32.85 -4.24 15.46
C GLY A 204 32.57 -2.90 14.81
N ASP A 205 31.29 -2.57 14.72
CA ASP A 205 30.85 -1.29 14.20
C ASP A 205 31.18 -0.19 15.23
N ARG A 206 32.00 0.80 14.88
CA ARG A 206 32.28 1.98 15.73
C ARG A 206 31.06 2.88 15.96
N ARG A 207 29.89 2.49 15.47
CA ARG A 207 28.66 3.28 15.42
C ARG A 207 27.46 2.43 15.81
N ARG A 208 27.32 2.07 17.09
CA ARG A 208 26.04 1.81 17.80
C ARG A 208 26.32 1.20 19.17
N ASP A 209 26.32 2.07 20.18
CA ASP A 209 25.96 1.72 21.55
C ASP A 209 24.43 1.53 21.65
#